data_AF-A0AAT9HHL2-F1
#
_entry.id   AF-A0AAT9HHL2-F1
#
_cell.length_a   1.000
_cell.length_b   1.000
_cell.length_c   1.000
_cell.angle_alpha   90.00
_cell.angle_beta   90.00
_cell.angle_gamma   90.00
#
_symmetry.space_group_name_H-M   'P 1'
#
loop_
_entity.id
_entity.type
_entity.pdbx_description
1 polymer ?
#
loop_
_entity_poly.entity_id
_entity_poly.type
_entity_poly.pdbx_seq_one_letter_code
_entity_poly.pdbx_strand_id
1 'polypeptide(L)'
;MSGASGALGGLFARHLVSSYGVRGLLLVSRRGEDAPGMTDLAGELKELGAEVSVAACDVADRDALAELLAGVRLSAVVHVAGVLDDGVIASLTPERVDGVLRPKVDAAWNLHELTREMDLGAFVLFSSAAGVLGNAGQGSYAAANAFLDGLAVHRRALGLPAQSLAWGLWAGDGMAGTLNAADIDRMRDSGVHALTPEQGLALFDKATTVSAPPALMPIDLDLAALRSAREDVPPLLRALVPAGPRRRRSAGTATTENGTLRQRLAGLPKEEHPQALLDLVLQRAAVVLGFPDARAIEPERAFRELGVDSLAAVELRNGLNEDTGLRLPASLVFDYPSPVDVARHILGELSGQGAVASGAVVATAVGLDVDPVVIVGMSCRYPGGVETPEGLWRLVSEGVDAVSEFPTNRGWNIEELYDPYSERPNTSYVKHGGFLHDAADFDPAFFGISPNEALGMDPQQRLLLETSWEVIERAGIDPTTLKGSATGVFAGMMYHDYAANSGTGSIASGRVSYVFGLEGPAVTIDTACSSSLVALHLAAQALRSGSVRWRWPVVSR
;
A
#
# COMPACT_ATOMS: atom_id res chain seq x y z
N MET A 1 12.90 6.68 28.84
CA MET A 1 11.81 6.13 28.03
C MET A 1 11.84 6.80 26.67
N SER A 2 11.84 6.03 25.57
CA SER A 2 11.81 6.57 24.20
C SER A 2 10.48 6.31 23.53
N GLY A 3 10.04 7.23 22.66
CA GLY A 3 8.71 7.16 22.05
C GLY A 3 7.59 7.66 22.98
N ALA A 4 7.95 8.45 24.00
CA ALA A 4 7.03 8.93 25.04
C ALA A 4 5.90 9.84 24.50
N SER A 5 6.11 10.51 23.37
CA SER A 5 5.10 11.35 22.71
C SER A 5 4.03 10.55 21.95
N GLY A 6 4.19 9.23 21.80
CA GLY A 6 3.16 8.37 21.21
C GLY A 6 2.06 8.04 22.21
N ALA A 7 0.88 7.62 21.71
CA ALA A 7 -0.27 7.29 22.55
C ALA A 7 0.07 6.27 23.66
N LEU A 8 0.72 5.16 23.32
CA LEU A 8 1.19 4.17 24.31
C LEU A 8 2.31 4.75 25.19
N GLY A 9 3.18 5.59 24.64
CA GLY A 9 4.25 6.22 25.39
C GLY A 9 3.74 7.01 26.59
N GLY A 10 2.75 7.88 26.38
CA GLY A 10 2.11 8.64 27.45
C GLY A 10 1.36 7.75 28.44
N LEU A 11 0.62 6.74 27.94
CA LEU A 11 -0.12 5.80 28.79
C LEU A 11 0.81 5.07 29.78
N PHE A 12 1.91 4.51 29.28
CA PHE A 12 2.87 3.77 30.10
C PHE A 12 3.70 4.68 30.99
N ALA A 13 4.06 5.89 30.55
CA ALA A 13 4.74 6.86 31.41
C ALA A 13 3.92 7.18 32.67
N ARG A 14 2.60 7.42 32.51
CA ARG A 14 1.69 7.66 33.64
C ARG A 14 1.61 6.46 34.57
N HIS A 15 1.46 5.26 34.01
CA HIS A 15 1.37 4.02 34.80
C HIS A 15 2.64 3.73 35.59
N LEU A 16 3.82 4.01 35.03
CA LEU A 16 5.09 3.88 35.74
C LEU A 16 5.18 4.82 36.95
N VAL A 17 4.68 6.04 36.85
CA VAL A 17 4.67 7.00 37.98
C VAL A 17 3.65 6.61 39.04
N SER A 18 2.43 6.26 38.62
CA SER A 18 1.30 6.01 39.53
C SER A 18 1.36 4.64 40.21
N SER A 19 1.67 3.58 39.46
CA SER A 19 1.58 2.19 39.92
C SER A 19 2.92 1.63 40.38
N TYR A 20 4.02 2.04 39.75
CA TYR A 20 5.38 1.57 40.09
C TYR A 20 6.18 2.57 40.93
N GLY A 21 5.61 3.75 41.21
CA GLY A 21 6.27 4.76 42.04
C GLY A 21 7.53 5.35 41.41
N VAL A 22 7.66 5.31 40.08
CA VAL A 22 8.81 5.93 39.39
C VAL A 22 8.77 7.44 39.64
N ARG A 23 9.91 8.01 40.05
CA ARG A 23 10.04 9.43 40.38
C ARG A 23 11.01 10.20 39.50
N GLY A 24 11.82 9.53 38.69
CA GLY A 24 12.69 10.17 37.70
C GLY A 24 12.40 9.62 36.31
N LEU A 25 12.01 10.48 35.38
CA LEU A 25 11.78 10.09 33.98
C LEU A 25 12.60 10.97 33.04
N LEU A 26 13.45 10.32 32.24
CA LEU A 26 14.01 10.90 31.03
C LEU A 26 13.12 10.49 29.85
N LEU A 27 12.36 11.43 29.29
CA LEU A 27 11.50 11.24 28.12
C LEU A 27 12.25 11.69 26.87
N VAL A 28 12.39 10.78 25.90
CA VAL A 28 13.18 11.02 24.70
C VAL A 28 12.31 10.89 23.46
N SER A 29 12.41 11.90 22.60
CA SER A 29 11.82 11.92 21.27
C SER A 29 12.73 12.69 20.30
N ARG A 30 12.56 12.52 18.99
CA ARG A 30 13.35 13.28 17.99
C ARG A 30 13.14 14.80 18.08
N ARG A 31 12.00 15.24 18.60
CA ARG A 31 11.61 16.66 18.68
C ARG A 31 11.72 17.23 20.10
N GLY A 32 12.08 16.41 21.10
CA GLY A 32 12.13 16.85 22.50
C GLY A 32 10.80 17.42 22.98
N GLU A 33 10.83 18.63 23.54
CA GLU A 33 9.67 19.38 24.02
C GLU A 33 8.71 19.78 22.89
N ASP A 34 9.20 19.93 21.65
CA ASP A 34 8.40 20.27 20.47
C ASP A 34 7.60 19.06 19.92
N ALA A 35 7.72 17.89 20.54
CA ALA A 35 6.89 16.75 20.17
C ALA A 35 5.42 16.99 20.59
N PRO A 36 4.45 16.69 19.72
CA PRO A 36 3.03 16.88 20.04
C PRO A 36 2.63 16.21 21.37
N GLY A 37 1.99 16.97 22.25
CA GLY A 37 1.54 16.49 23.57
C GLY A 37 2.64 16.25 24.62
N MET A 38 3.92 16.51 24.31
CA MET A 38 5.02 16.24 25.24
C MET A 38 5.02 17.18 26.45
N THR A 39 4.77 18.48 26.23
CA THR A 39 4.72 19.48 27.31
C THR A 39 3.58 19.16 28.29
N ASP A 40 2.40 18.81 27.78
CA ASP A 40 1.25 18.42 28.60
C ASP A 40 1.55 17.14 29.40
N LEU A 41 2.07 16.10 28.73
CA LEU A 41 2.49 14.86 29.39
C LEU A 41 3.53 15.10 30.49
N ALA A 42 4.55 15.93 30.22
CA ALA A 42 5.57 16.26 31.22
C ALA A 42 4.97 17.03 32.41
N GLY A 43 3.99 17.90 32.16
CA GLY A 43 3.22 18.59 33.21
C GLY A 43 2.44 17.62 34.09
N GLU A 44 1.64 16.74 33.48
CA GLU A 44 0.85 15.73 34.18
C GLU A 44 1.72 14.80 35.03
N LEU A 45 2.86 14.34 34.51
CA LEU A 45 3.77 13.47 35.25
C LEU A 45 4.42 14.18 36.44
N LYS A 46 4.69 15.50 36.31
CA LYS A 46 5.15 16.34 37.43
C LYS A 46 4.06 16.50 38.51
N GLU A 47 2.81 16.69 38.11
CA GLU A 47 1.66 16.72 39.05
C GLU A 47 1.47 15.38 39.78
N LEU A 48 1.76 14.27 39.11
CA LEU A 48 1.80 12.92 39.70
C LEU A 48 3.03 12.69 40.61
N GLY A 49 3.90 13.69 40.77
CA GLY A 49 5.03 13.69 41.70
C GLY A 49 6.34 13.15 41.13
N ALA A 50 6.50 13.09 39.80
CA ALA A 50 7.77 12.72 39.17
C ALA A 50 8.59 13.94 38.74
N GLU A 51 9.91 13.83 38.86
CA GLU A 51 10.87 14.67 38.17
C GLU A 51 11.00 14.21 36.71
N VAL A 52 10.71 15.12 35.77
CA VAL A 52 10.67 14.81 34.33
C VAL A 52 11.66 15.68 33.59
N SER A 53 12.58 15.04 32.87
CA SER A 53 13.47 15.66 31.90
C SER A 53 13.06 15.21 30.50
N VAL A 54 12.91 16.17 29.58
CA VAL A 54 12.60 15.90 28.17
C VAL A 54 13.85 16.20 27.34
N ALA A 55 14.21 15.30 26.43
CA ALA A 55 15.36 15.48 25.56
C ALA A 55 15.01 15.22 24.08
N ALA A 56 15.52 16.09 23.22
CA ALA A 56 15.51 15.90 21.77
C ALA A 56 16.68 14.99 21.38
N CYS A 57 16.39 13.74 20.99
CA CYS A 57 17.39 12.79 20.52
C CYS A 57 16.74 11.72 19.65
N ASP A 58 17.34 11.43 18.48
CA ASP A 58 17.07 10.18 17.76
C ASP A 58 17.85 9.07 18.45
N VAL A 59 17.14 8.10 19.05
CA VAL A 59 17.78 6.98 19.76
C VAL A 59 18.52 6.04 18.78
N ALA A 60 18.17 6.08 17.49
CA ALA A 60 18.91 5.37 16.46
C ALA A 60 20.24 6.05 16.09
N ASP A 61 20.46 7.30 16.47
CA ASP A 61 21.77 7.94 16.41
C ASP A 61 22.57 7.57 17.66
N ARG A 62 23.61 6.75 17.45
CA ARG A 62 24.40 6.20 18.55
C ARG A 62 25.19 7.28 19.29
N ASP A 63 25.74 8.26 18.57
CA ASP A 63 26.63 9.26 19.16
C ASP A 63 25.81 10.30 19.91
N ALA A 64 24.68 10.73 19.35
CA ALA A 64 23.73 11.60 20.04
C ALA A 64 23.18 10.94 21.32
N LEU A 65 22.85 9.64 21.26
CA LEU A 65 22.39 8.91 22.43
C LEU A 65 23.50 8.75 23.50
N ALA A 66 24.74 8.52 23.08
CA ALA A 66 25.87 8.44 24.00
C ALA A 66 26.11 9.77 24.73
N GLU A 67 25.99 10.90 24.02
CA GLU A 67 26.06 12.25 24.61
C GLU A 67 24.91 12.48 25.59
N LEU A 68 23.68 12.14 25.22
CA LEU A 68 22.52 12.27 26.11
C LEU A 68 22.65 11.43 27.39
N LEU A 69 23.23 10.24 27.30
CA LEU A 69 23.41 9.35 28.44
C LEU A 69 24.68 9.64 29.26
N ALA A 70 25.54 10.57 28.81
CA ALA A 70 26.75 10.92 29.53
C ALA A 70 26.44 11.47 30.93
N GLY A 71 26.87 10.74 31.97
CA GLY A 71 26.62 11.12 33.37
C GLY A 71 25.21 10.80 33.89
N VAL A 72 24.33 10.24 33.06
CA VAL A 72 22.99 9.80 33.47
C VAL A 72 23.08 8.36 33.96
N ARG A 73 22.53 8.09 35.15
CA ARG A 73 22.35 6.72 35.65
C ARG A 73 20.90 6.29 35.49
N LEU A 74 20.68 5.28 34.65
CA LEU A 74 19.37 4.67 34.45
C LEU A 74 19.21 3.45 35.36
N SER A 75 18.02 3.28 35.94
CA SER A 75 17.59 2.06 36.62
C SER A 75 16.71 1.17 35.72
N ALA A 76 16.13 1.75 34.67
CA ALA A 76 15.32 1.04 33.71
C ALA A 76 15.33 1.71 32.33
N VAL A 77 15.16 0.90 31.29
CA VAL A 77 14.91 1.34 29.92
C VAL A 77 13.54 0.83 29.48
N VAL A 78 12.72 1.72 28.90
CA VAL A 78 11.45 1.37 28.27
C VAL A 78 11.45 2.01 26.88
N HIS A 79 11.40 1.17 25.85
CA HIS A 79 11.48 1.57 24.45
C HIS A 79 10.16 1.28 23.73
N VAL A 80 9.44 2.36 23.41
CA VAL A 80 8.08 2.32 22.82
C VAL A 80 8.09 2.83 21.37
N ALA A 81 9.22 3.33 20.88
CA ALA A 81 9.30 3.96 19.56
C ALA A 81 9.02 2.95 18.43
N GLY A 82 8.35 3.43 17.39
CA GLY A 82 8.02 2.66 16.20
C GLY A 82 7.28 3.52 15.19
N VAL A 83 7.38 3.12 13.93
CA VAL A 83 6.63 3.69 12.81
C VAL A 83 6.14 2.55 11.93
N LEU A 84 5.03 2.78 11.22
CA LEU A 84 4.49 1.89 10.20
C LEU A 84 4.78 2.47 8.82
N ASP A 85 5.06 1.59 7.87
CA ASP A 85 5.11 1.90 6.45
C ASP A 85 4.70 0.63 5.69
N ASP A 86 3.38 0.41 5.65
CA ASP A 86 2.80 -0.85 5.18
C ASP A 86 2.87 -0.95 3.65
N GLY A 87 3.12 -2.16 3.16
CA GLY A 87 3.24 -2.47 1.75
C GLY A 87 3.48 -3.96 1.51
N VAL A 88 3.06 -4.43 0.34
CA VAL A 88 3.43 -5.77 -0.12
C VAL A 88 4.96 -5.88 -0.24
N ILE A 89 5.53 -7.06 -0.02
CA ILE A 89 6.99 -7.27 -0.04
C ILE A 89 7.64 -6.72 -1.33
N ALA A 90 6.97 -6.89 -2.48
CA ALA A 90 7.47 -6.39 -3.77
C ALA A 90 7.54 -4.85 -3.88
N SER A 91 6.89 -4.12 -2.97
CA SER A 91 6.85 -2.65 -2.93
C SER A 91 7.79 -2.04 -1.88
N LEU A 92 8.50 -2.88 -1.12
CA LEU A 92 9.44 -2.43 -0.09
C LEU A 92 10.78 -2.02 -0.73
N THR A 93 11.12 -0.74 -0.66
CA THR A 93 12.44 -0.23 -1.03
C THR A 93 13.37 -0.23 0.19
N PRO A 94 14.70 -0.18 0.00
CA PRO A 94 15.65 -0.06 1.12
C PRO A 94 15.31 1.09 2.07
N GLU A 95 14.90 2.24 1.55
CA GLU A 95 14.57 3.43 2.35
C GLU A 95 13.33 3.23 3.22
N ARG A 96 12.30 2.55 2.68
CA ARG A 96 11.08 2.20 3.42
C ARG A 96 11.37 1.18 4.53
N VAL A 97 12.22 0.20 4.22
CA VAL A 97 12.68 -0.79 5.19
C VAL A 97 13.48 -0.11 6.30
N ASP A 98 14.49 0.67 5.95
CA ASP A 98 15.32 1.42 6.91
C ASP A 98 14.48 2.36 7.78
N GLY A 99 13.50 3.05 7.20
CA GLY A 99 12.58 3.92 7.93
C GLY A 99 11.83 3.20 9.06
N VAL A 100 11.41 1.95 8.84
CA VAL A 100 10.69 1.12 9.82
C VAL A 100 11.65 0.44 10.81
N LEU A 101 12.80 -0.05 10.33
CA LEU A 101 13.77 -0.74 11.16
C LEU A 101 14.48 0.23 12.10
N ARG A 102 14.91 1.40 11.64
CA ARG A 102 15.70 2.38 12.40
C ARG A 102 15.16 2.68 13.81
N PRO A 103 13.88 3.08 14.02
CA PRO A 103 13.39 3.42 15.35
C PRO A 103 13.20 2.22 16.28
N LYS A 104 13.32 0.97 15.78
CA LYS A 104 13.20 -0.26 16.57
C LYS A 104 14.54 -0.98 16.69
N VAL A 105 15.11 -1.41 15.57
CA VAL A 105 16.34 -2.20 15.46
C VAL A 105 17.54 -1.38 15.93
N ASP A 106 17.89 -0.31 15.21
CA ASP A 106 19.09 0.49 15.51
C ASP A 106 18.97 1.14 16.89
N ALA A 107 17.80 1.72 17.19
CA ALA A 107 17.53 2.34 18.48
C ALA A 107 17.67 1.35 19.65
N ALA A 108 17.08 0.15 19.56
CA ALA A 108 17.19 -0.84 20.64
C ALA A 108 18.60 -1.43 20.75
N TRP A 109 19.32 -1.57 19.64
CA TRP A 109 20.72 -1.99 19.64
C TRP A 109 21.62 -0.95 20.32
N ASN A 110 21.46 0.33 19.99
CA ASN A 110 22.20 1.41 20.65
C ASN A 110 21.90 1.47 22.15
N LEU A 111 20.63 1.38 22.53
CA LEU A 111 20.24 1.28 23.94
C LEU A 111 20.88 0.07 24.62
N HIS A 112 20.93 -1.08 23.94
CA HIS A 112 21.57 -2.27 24.49
C HIS A 112 23.05 -2.04 24.80
N GLU A 113 23.81 -1.54 23.82
CA GLU A 113 25.25 -1.31 23.92
C GLU A 113 25.59 -0.23 24.96
N LEU A 114 24.91 0.92 24.91
CA LEU A 114 25.22 2.07 25.77
C LEU A 114 24.77 1.89 27.23
N THR A 115 23.83 0.97 27.48
CA THR A 115 23.37 0.67 28.85
C THR A 115 23.84 -0.69 29.36
N ARG A 116 24.71 -1.38 28.62
CA ARG A 116 25.17 -2.74 28.93
C ARG A 116 25.79 -2.89 30.32
N GLU A 117 26.61 -1.91 30.70
CA GLU A 117 27.34 -1.90 31.97
C GLU A 117 26.56 -1.17 33.08
N MET A 118 25.34 -0.72 32.82
CA MET A 118 24.47 -0.11 33.83
C MET A 118 23.74 -1.20 34.62
N ASP A 119 23.61 -1.02 35.93
CA ASP A 119 22.83 -1.90 36.81
C ASP A 119 21.32 -1.65 36.64
N LEU A 120 20.80 -2.05 35.49
CA LEU A 120 19.38 -1.94 35.18
C LEU A 120 18.58 -3.00 35.94
N GLY A 121 17.45 -2.60 36.51
CA GLY A 121 16.42 -3.52 37.01
C GLY A 121 15.46 -3.99 35.91
N ALA A 122 15.31 -3.21 34.84
CA ALA A 122 14.41 -3.54 33.73
C ALA A 122 14.89 -2.99 32.38
N PHE A 123 14.63 -3.74 31.31
CA PHE A 123 14.84 -3.31 29.92
C PHE A 123 13.67 -3.82 29.10
N VAL A 124 12.69 -2.95 28.86
CA VAL A 124 11.41 -3.33 28.25
C VAL A 124 11.33 -2.82 26.81
N LEU A 125 11.08 -3.74 25.89
CA LEU A 125 10.93 -3.47 24.46
C LEU A 125 9.48 -3.66 24.04
N PHE A 126 8.91 -2.68 23.36
CA PHE A 126 7.58 -2.79 22.79
C PHE A 126 7.69 -3.34 21.37
N SER A 127 7.45 -4.63 21.26
CA SER A 127 7.32 -5.37 20.01
C SER A 127 5.85 -5.39 19.57
N SER A 128 5.52 -6.18 18.55
CA SER A 128 4.16 -6.37 18.05
C SER A 128 3.90 -7.83 17.72
N ALA A 129 2.66 -8.28 17.93
CA ALA A 129 2.19 -9.59 17.50
C ALA A 129 2.41 -9.83 15.99
N ALA A 130 2.52 -8.77 15.17
CA ALA A 130 2.89 -8.88 13.75
C ALA A 130 4.27 -9.55 13.53
N GLY A 131 5.21 -9.41 14.47
CA GLY A 131 6.51 -10.12 14.41
C GLY A 131 6.41 -11.62 14.69
N VAL A 132 5.31 -12.08 15.31
CA VAL A 132 5.09 -13.48 15.71
C VAL A 132 4.10 -14.17 14.78
N LEU A 133 2.94 -13.56 14.55
CA LEU A 133 1.84 -14.11 13.77
C LEU A 133 1.93 -13.72 12.28
N GLY A 134 2.70 -12.68 11.96
CA GLY A 134 2.64 -12.01 10.67
C GLY A 134 1.41 -11.11 10.56
N ASN A 135 1.50 -10.11 9.69
CA ASN A 135 0.34 -9.37 9.23
C ASN A 135 0.53 -8.99 7.76
N ALA A 136 -0.54 -9.04 6.98
CA ALA A 136 -0.47 -8.78 5.56
C ALA A 136 -0.06 -7.30 5.33
N GLY A 137 0.87 -7.06 4.42
CA GLY A 137 1.43 -5.72 4.18
C GLY A 137 2.47 -5.24 5.21
N GLN A 138 2.75 -5.95 6.30
CA GLN A 138 3.64 -5.44 7.36
C GLN A 138 5.02 -6.12 7.38
N GLY A 139 5.61 -6.40 6.21
CA GLY A 139 6.85 -7.19 6.11
C GLY A 139 8.06 -6.59 6.85
N SER A 140 8.35 -5.30 6.64
CA SER A 140 9.43 -4.58 7.33
C SER A 140 9.16 -4.44 8.83
N TYR A 141 7.91 -4.15 9.21
CA TYR A 141 7.50 -4.00 10.60
C TYR A 141 7.57 -5.33 11.37
N ALA A 142 7.14 -6.43 10.77
CA ALA A 142 7.26 -7.76 11.35
C ALA A 142 8.73 -8.12 11.60
N ALA A 143 9.62 -7.85 10.63
CA ALA A 143 11.06 -8.07 10.79
C ALA A 143 11.67 -7.24 11.92
N ALA A 144 11.32 -5.95 12.02
CA ALA A 144 11.80 -5.07 13.08
C ALA A 144 11.36 -5.54 14.48
N ASN A 145 10.12 -6.01 14.62
CA ASN A 145 9.60 -6.51 15.90
C ASN A 145 10.18 -7.89 16.27
N ALA A 146 10.38 -8.78 15.29
CA ALA A 146 11.07 -10.04 15.51
C ALA A 146 12.52 -9.82 15.99
N PHE A 147 13.20 -8.78 15.51
CA PHE A 147 14.51 -8.38 16.04
C PHE A 147 14.44 -7.97 17.53
N LEU A 148 13.44 -7.17 17.93
CA LEU A 148 13.27 -6.79 19.35
C LEU A 148 13.06 -8.01 20.26
N ASP A 149 12.26 -8.98 19.80
CA ASP A 149 12.05 -10.24 20.52
C ASP A 149 13.36 -11.03 20.64
N GLY A 150 14.13 -11.11 19.55
CA GLY A 150 15.46 -11.71 19.54
C GLY A 150 16.47 -10.99 20.45
N LEU A 151 16.44 -9.66 20.50
CA LEU A 151 17.31 -8.86 21.35
C LEU A 151 17.00 -9.09 22.84
N ALA A 152 15.73 -9.24 23.21
CA ALA A 152 15.38 -9.59 24.59
C ALA A 152 15.93 -10.97 24.98
N VAL A 153 15.84 -11.96 24.08
CA VAL A 153 16.45 -13.29 24.28
C VAL A 153 17.97 -13.18 24.42
N HIS A 154 18.61 -12.42 23.53
CA HIS A 154 20.05 -12.19 23.54
C HIS A 154 20.53 -11.57 24.86
N ARG A 155 19.90 -10.48 25.31
CA ARG A 155 20.25 -9.83 26.58
C ARG A 155 20.10 -10.75 27.78
N ARG A 156 19.00 -11.53 27.83
CA ARG A 156 18.78 -12.50 28.92
C ARG A 156 19.83 -13.61 28.93
N ALA A 157 20.32 -14.04 27.77
CA ALA A 157 21.42 -15.00 27.67
C ALA A 157 22.76 -14.44 28.19
N LEU A 158 22.95 -13.11 28.15
CA LEU A 158 24.08 -12.42 28.76
C LEU A 158 23.90 -12.13 30.27
N GLY A 159 22.81 -12.59 30.88
CA GLY A 159 22.49 -12.30 32.27
C GLY A 159 21.95 -10.88 32.52
N LEU A 160 21.68 -10.11 31.46
CA LEU A 160 21.13 -8.76 31.54
C LEU A 160 19.59 -8.81 31.56
N PRO A 161 18.92 -7.87 32.25
CA PRO A 161 17.48 -7.78 32.19
C PRO A 161 17.04 -7.47 30.75
N ALA A 162 15.99 -8.15 30.31
CA ALA A 162 15.19 -7.77 29.15
C ALA A 162 13.83 -8.46 29.16
N GLN A 163 12.83 -7.74 28.65
CA GLN A 163 11.51 -8.26 28.33
C GLN A 163 11.00 -7.59 27.05
N SER A 164 10.67 -8.37 26.03
CA SER A 164 9.95 -7.92 24.84
C SER A 164 8.47 -8.25 24.99
N LEU A 165 7.62 -7.27 24.70
CA LEU A 165 6.16 -7.39 24.71
C LEU A 165 5.66 -7.22 23.29
N ALA A 166 5.36 -8.33 22.61
CA ALA A 166 4.75 -8.39 21.29
C ALA A 166 3.26 -8.07 21.40
N TRP A 167 2.94 -6.78 21.47
CA TRP A 167 1.57 -6.33 21.70
C TRP A 167 0.63 -6.71 20.56
N GLY A 168 -0.57 -7.20 20.92
CA GLY A 168 -1.73 -7.24 20.03
C GLY A 168 -2.25 -5.84 19.68
N LEU A 169 -3.38 -5.81 18.98
CA LEU A 169 -4.04 -4.56 18.60
C LEU A 169 -4.47 -3.77 19.85
N TRP A 170 -4.34 -2.45 19.81
CA TRP A 170 -4.84 -1.54 20.84
C TRP A 170 -6.05 -0.77 20.31
N ALA A 171 -7.06 -0.59 21.15
CA ALA A 171 -8.19 0.28 20.84
C ALA A 171 -7.81 1.76 21.05
N GLY A 172 -8.30 2.64 20.17
CA GLY A 172 -8.15 4.10 20.29
C GLY A 172 -7.05 4.70 19.41
N ASP A 173 -6.61 5.91 19.77
CA ASP A 173 -5.65 6.71 18.99
C ASP A 173 -4.23 6.11 18.98
N GLY A 174 -3.49 6.29 17.88
CA GLY A 174 -2.12 5.81 17.70
C GLY A 174 -1.92 5.06 16.38
N MET A 175 -1.00 4.09 16.34
CA MET A 175 -0.76 3.25 15.14
C MET A 175 -1.99 2.44 14.69
N ALA A 176 -2.99 2.25 15.56
CA ALA A 176 -4.26 1.62 15.24
C ALA A 176 -5.32 2.62 14.71
N GLY A 177 -5.09 3.94 14.84
CA GLY A 177 -6.02 4.98 14.40
C GLY A 177 -6.10 5.14 12.88
N THR A 178 -5.24 4.45 12.12
CA THR A 178 -5.30 4.37 10.65
C THR A 178 -6.13 3.19 10.14
N LEU A 179 -6.57 2.30 11.02
CA LEU A 179 -7.41 1.15 10.66
C LEU A 179 -8.85 1.61 10.46
N ASN A 180 -9.48 1.21 9.36
CA ASN A 180 -10.89 1.48 9.12
C ASN A 180 -11.77 0.43 9.85
N ALA A 181 -13.08 0.66 9.86
CA ALA A 181 -14.02 -0.25 10.53
C ALA A 181 -13.97 -1.70 9.98
N ALA A 182 -13.70 -1.87 8.68
CA ALA A 182 -13.58 -3.17 8.04
C ALA A 182 -12.32 -3.93 8.49
N ASP A 183 -11.21 -3.25 8.74
CA ASP A 183 -9.99 -3.88 9.27
C ASP A 183 -10.20 -4.38 10.71
N ILE A 184 -10.94 -3.61 11.52
CA ILE A 184 -11.30 -3.98 12.89
C ILE A 184 -12.26 -5.18 12.89
N ASP A 185 -13.27 -5.19 12.02
CA ASP A 185 -14.24 -6.29 11.90
C ASP A 185 -13.58 -7.58 11.38
N ARG A 186 -12.70 -7.48 10.37
CA ARG A 186 -11.94 -8.64 9.84
C ARG A 186 -11.04 -9.27 10.91
N MET A 187 -10.41 -8.44 11.74
CA MET A 187 -9.59 -8.92 12.86
C MET A 187 -10.43 -9.56 13.97
N ARG A 188 -11.61 -8.99 14.26
CA ARG A 188 -12.55 -9.59 15.21
C ARG A 188 -13.02 -10.97 14.75
N ASP A 189 -13.30 -11.12 13.46
CA ASP A 189 -13.67 -12.40 12.85
C ASP A 189 -12.52 -13.42 12.86
N SER A 190 -11.26 -12.95 12.84
CA SER A 190 -10.07 -13.78 13.04
C SER A 190 -9.85 -14.23 14.51
N GLY A 191 -10.71 -13.80 15.44
CA GLY A 191 -10.65 -14.15 16.86
C GLY A 191 -9.62 -13.35 17.66
N VAL A 192 -9.17 -12.20 17.16
CA VAL A 192 -8.26 -11.27 17.85
C VAL A 192 -9.02 -10.00 18.21
N HIS A 193 -9.05 -9.64 19.49
CA HIS A 193 -9.70 -8.42 19.97
C HIS A 193 -8.69 -7.30 20.22
N ALA A 194 -9.15 -6.07 20.03
CA ALA A 194 -8.37 -4.89 20.42
C ALA A 194 -8.34 -4.75 21.94
N LEU A 195 -7.15 -4.55 22.49
CA LEU A 195 -6.91 -4.29 23.91
C LEU A 195 -7.33 -2.87 24.27
N THR A 196 -8.12 -2.71 25.33
CA THR A 196 -8.32 -1.39 25.94
C THR A 196 -7.06 -0.96 26.70
N PRO A 197 -6.87 0.35 26.96
CA PRO A 197 -5.79 0.85 27.81
C PRO A 197 -5.68 0.10 29.15
N GLU A 198 -6.79 -0.16 29.81
CA GLU A 198 -6.85 -0.85 31.10
C GLU A 198 -6.40 -2.31 30.99
N GLN A 199 -6.85 -3.02 29.95
CA GLN A 199 -6.41 -4.39 29.68
C GLN A 199 -4.91 -4.46 29.37
N GLY A 200 -4.42 -3.53 28.55
CA GLY A 200 -3.01 -3.46 28.19
C GLY A 200 -2.09 -3.18 29.39
N LEU A 201 -2.49 -2.24 30.27
CA LEU A 201 -1.77 -1.97 31.52
C LEU A 201 -1.82 -3.18 32.47
N ALA A 202 -2.96 -3.85 32.61
CA ALA A 202 -3.07 -5.05 33.43
C ALA A 202 -2.19 -6.20 32.90
N LEU A 203 -2.09 -6.35 31.58
CA LEU A 203 -1.20 -7.33 30.95
C LEU A 203 0.28 -6.97 31.12
N PHE A 204 0.63 -5.68 31.09
CA PHE A 204 1.98 -5.22 31.42
C PHE A 204 2.36 -5.59 32.86
N ASP A 205 1.48 -5.33 33.82
CA ASP A 205 1.69 -5.70 35.23
C ASP A 205 1.79 -7.21 35.42
N LYS A 206 1.03 -7.96 34.62
CA LYS A 206 1.17 -9.41 34.62
C LYS A 206 2.51 -9.85 34.06
N ALA A 207 2.98 -9.22 32.98
CA ALA A 207 4.24 -9.57 32.35
C ALA A 207 5.45 -9.36 33.28
N THR A 208 5.43 -8.36 34.16
CA THR A 208 6.50 -8.12 35.13
C THR A 208 6.55 -9.15 36.27
N THR A 209 5.47 -9.88 36.51
CA THR A 209 5.35 -10.82 37.65
C THR A 209 5.44 -12.29 37.24
N VAL A 210 5.31 -12.62 35.96
CA VAL A 210 5.41 -14.01 35.49
C VAL A 210 6.88 -14.36 35.27
N SER A 211 7.33 -15.49 35.83
CA SER A 211 8.62 -16.11 35.47
C SER A 211 8.50 -16.70 34.06
N ALA A 212 8.62 -15.83 33.07
CA ALA A 212 8.29 -16.10 31.68
C ALA A 212 9.54 -16.04 30.77
N PRO A 213 9.44 -16.54 29.53
CA PRO A 213 10.46 -16.31 28.53
C PRO A 213 10.70 -14.81 28.28
N PRO A 214 11.86 -14.44 27.70
CA PRO A 214 12.23 -13.04 27.43
C PRO A 214 11.27 -12.29 26.51
N ALA A 215 10.50 -12.99 25.68
CA ALA A 215 9.50 -12.42 24.79
C ALA A 215 8.12 -12.97 25.15
N LEU A 216 7.15 -12.08 25.35
CA LEU A 216 5.75 -12.40 25.62
C LEU A 216 4.87 -11.70 24.60
N MET A 217 3.71 -12.26 24.30
CA MET A 217 2.72 -11.69 23.39
C MET A 217 1.45 -11.34 24.16
N PRO A 218 1.32 -10.11 24.72
CA PRO A 218 0.08 -9.68 25.32
C PRO A 218 -0.98 -9.47 24.22
N ILE A 219 -1.98 -10.33 24.20
CA ILE A 219 -3.03 -10.35 23.17
C ILE A 219 -4.36 -10.78 23.81
N ASP A 220 -5.47 -10.23 23.32
CA ASP A 220 -6.81 -10.71 23.64
C ASP A 220 -7.31 -11.62 22.52
N LEU A 221 -7.55 -12.89 22.85
CA LEU A 221 -7.97 -13.92 21.91
C LEU A 221 -9.35 -14.44 22.29
N ASP A 222 -10.28 -14.40 21.33
CA ASP A 222 -11.52 -15.14 21.44
C ASP A 222 -11.28 -16.61 21.07
N LEU A 223 -10.92 -17.40 22.08
CA LEU A 223 -10.71 -18.84 21.93
C LEU A 223 -11.98 -19.58 21.48
N ALA A 224 -13.18 -19.02 21.71
CA ALA A 224 -14.43 -19.63 21.25
C ALA A 224 -14.65 -19.37 19.76
N ALA A 225 -14.40 -18.15 19.28
CA ALA A 225 -14.39 -17.82 17.85
C ALA A 225 -13.35 -18.67 17.10
N LEU A 226 -12.12 -18.75 17.61
CA LEU A 226 -11.07 -19.62 17.04
C LEU A 226 -11.45 -21.11 17.05
N ARG A 227 -12.17 -21.59 18.06
CA ARG A 227 -12.73 -22.96 18.11
C ARG A 227 -13.83 -23.21 17.10
N SER A 228 -14.47 -22.16 16.60
CA SER A 228 -15.55 -22.23 15.61
C SER A 228 -14.97 -22.26 14.20
N ALA A 229 -13.92 -21.46 13.96
CA ALA A 229 -13.20 -21.35 12.69
C ALA A 229 -12.15 -22.46 12.45
N ARG A 230 -12.38 -23.70 12.94
CA ARG A 230 -11.39 -24.79 13.08
C ARG A 230 -10.46 -25.07 11.90
N GLU A 231 -10.88 -24.79 10.67
CA GLU A 231 -10.08 -25.02 9.45
C GLU A 231 -9.14 -23.84 9.13
N ASP A 232 -9.45 -22.64 9.61
CA ASP A 232 -8.75 -21.37 9.31
C ASP A 232 -7.88 -20.86 10.48
N VAL A 233 -7.75 -21.62 11.58
CA VAL A 233 -6.93 -21.21 12.74
C VAL A 233 -5.44 -21.22 12.38
N PRO A 234 -4.70 -20.09 12.58
CA PRO A 234 -3.27 -20.02 12.35
C PRO A 234 -2.51 -21.13 13.09
N PRO A 235 -1.50 -21.77 12.46
CA PRO A 235 -0.78 -22.90 13.06
C PRO A 235 -0.27 -22.65 14.48
N LEU A 236 0.21 -21.44 14.77
CA LEU A 236 0.71 -21.02 16.08
C LEU A 236 -0.36 -21.02 17.18
N LEU A 237 -1.64 -20.81 16.81
CA LEU A 237 -2.75 -20.71 17.77
C LEU A 237 -3.48 -22.05 17.98
N ARG A 238 -3.20 -23.08 17.15
CA ARG A 238 -3.88 -24.39 17.23
C ARG A 238 -3.71 -25.07 18.59
N ALA A 239 -2.58 -24.87 19.26
CA ALA A 239 -2.32 -25.42 20.59
C ALA A 239 -3.26 -24.84 21.67
N LEU A 240 -3.75 -23.60 21.48
CA LEU A 240 -4.68 -22.92 22.39
C LEU A 240 -6.14 -23.37 22.17
N VAL A 241 -6.39 -24.12 21.09
CA VAL A 241 -7.70 -24.59 20.66
C VAL A 241 -7.69 -26.13 20.59
N PRO A 242 -7.76 -26.84 21.73
CA PRO A 242 -7.74 -28.30 21.73
C PRO A 242 -8.83 -28.86 20.83
N ALA A 243 -8.46 -29.79 19.94
CA ALA A 243 -9.42 -30.54 19.15
C ALA A 243 -10.36 -31.26 20.12
N GLY A 244 -11.62 -30.85 20.17
CA GLY A 244 -12.63 -31.54 20.97
C GLY A 244 -12.76 -32.99 20.48
N PRO A 245 -13.29 -33.91 21.32
CA PRO A 245 -13.45 -35.30 20.92
C PRO A 245 -14.23 -35.33 19.60
N ARG A 246 -13.63 -35.92 18.56
CA ARG A 246 -14.25 -36.16 17.26
C ARG A 246 -15.57 -36.87 17.53
N ARG A 247 -16.68 -36.12 17.54
CA ARG A 247 -18.02 -36.70 17.57
C ARG A 247 -18.17 -37.37 16.21
N ARG A 248 -17.83 -38.66 16.17
CA ARG A 248 -18.04 -39.54 15.02
C ARG A 248 -19.55 -39.57 14.79
N ARG A 249 -20.07 -38.62 14.00
CA ARG A 249 -21.44 -38.66 13.49
C ARG A 249 -21.52 -39.98 12.74
N SER A 250 -22.41 -40.86 13.20
CA SER A 250 -22.86 -42.00 12.42
C SER A 250 -23.23 -41.49 11.03
N ALA A 251 -22.88 -42.26 10.00
CA ALA A 251 -23.32 -42.06 8.63
C ALA A 251 -24.85 -42.22 8.55
N GLY A 252 -25.56 -41.22 9.06
CA GLY A 252 -26.96 -40.94 8.82
C GLY A 252 -26.98 -39.75 7.88
N THR A 253 -27.53 -39.98 6.71
CA THR A 253 -27.83 -39.02 5.64
C THR A 253 -28.25 -37.66 6.18
N ALA A 254 -27.27 -36.79 6.27
CA ALA A 254 -27.44 -35.36 6.42
C ALA A 254 -26.41 -34.80 5.45
N THR A 255 -26.92 -34.41 4.29
CA THR A 255 -26.22 -33.74 3.21
C THR A 255 -25.41 -32.57 3.77
N THR A 256 -24.10 -32.75 3.81
CA THR A 256 -23.13 -31.66 3.90
C THR A 256 -23.25 -30.82 2.64
N GLU A 257 -23.86 -29.64 2.74
CA GLU A 257 -24.10 -28.71 1.63
C GLU A 257 -22.84 -27.97 1.12
N ASN A 258 -21.64 -28.27 1.63
CA ASN A 258 -20.40 -27.73 1.07
C ASN A 258 -19.64 -28.81 0.30
N GLY A 259 -20.18 -29.21 -0.84
CA GLY A 259 -19.36 -29.82 -1.89
C GLY A 259 -18.38 -28.78 -2.44
N THR A 260 -17.21 -29.22 -2.87
CA THR A 260 -16.28 -28.40 -3.66
C THR A 260 -17.04 -27.64 -4.76
N LEU A 261 -16.62 -26.42 -5.14
CA LEU A 261 -17.32 -25.62 -6.14
C LEU A 261 -17.66 -26.42 -7.42
N ARG A 262 -16.80 -27.35 -7.83
CA ARG A 262 -17.07 -28.31 -8.91
C ARG A 262 -18.27 -29.24 -8.68
N GLN A 263 -18.48 -29.72 -7.45
CA GLN A 263 -19.64 -30.54 -7.10
C GLN A 263 -20.94 -29.70 -7.06
N ARG A 264 -20.86 -28.44 -6.59
CA ARG A 264 -21.99 -27.51 -6.62
C ARG A 264 -22.39 -27.17 -8.06
N LEU A 265 -21.44 -26.82 -8.92
CA LEU A 265 -21.69 -26.56 -10.34
C LEU A 265 -22.15 -27.81 -11.10
N ALA A 266 -21.64 -29.00 -10.79
CA ALA A 266 -22.09 -30.25 -11.42
C ALA A 266 -23.56 -30.61 -11.12
N GLY A 267 -24.11 -30.09 -10.02
CA GLY A 267 -25.52 -30.26 -9.65
C GLY A 267 -26.47 -29.18 -10.18
N LEU A 268 -25.95 -28.11 -10.78
CA LEU A 268 -26.73 -26.99 -11.32
C LEU A 268 -26.86 -27.07 -12.85
N PRO A 269 -27.99 -26.63 -13.43
CA PRO A 269 -28.10 -26.38 -14.87
C PRO A 269 -26.99 -25.44 -15.34
N LYS A 270 -26.46 -25.66 -16.55
CA LYS A 270 -25.33 -24.87 -17.08
C LYS A 270 -25.66 -23.38 -17.19
N GLU A 271 -26.93 -23.05 -17.40
CA GLU A 271 -27.43 -21.68 -17.47
C GLU A 271 -27.30 -20.93 -16.12
N GLU A 272 -27.23 -21.65 -15.01
CA GLU A 272 -27.16 -21.08 -13.65
C GLU A 272 -25.71 -20.94 -13.14
N HIS A 273 -24.72 -21.50 -13.85
CA HIS A 273 -23.31 -21.44 -13.47
C HIS A 273 -22.74 -20.01 -13.40
N PRO A 274 -23.04 -19.09 -14.34
CA PRO A 274 -22.55 -17.71 -14.26
C PRO A 274 -23.02 -16.99 -12.99
N GLN A 275 -24.29 -17.15 -12.63
CA GLN A 275 -24.86 -16.49 -11.45
C GLN A 275 -24.26 -17.07 -10.16
N ALA A 276 -24.11 -18.39 -10.06
CA ALA A 276 -23.51 -19.03 -8.90
C ALA A 276 -22.04 -18.61 -8.66
N LEU A 277 -21.28 -18.37 -9.73
CA LEU A 277 -19.91 -17.86 -9.65
C LEU A 277 -19.86 -16.37 -9.33
N LEU A 278 -20.80 -15.58 -9.85
CA LEU A 278 -20.92 -14.18 -9.48
C LEU A 278 -21.21 -14.02 -7.99
N ASP A 279 -22.16 -14.80 -7.47
CA ASP A 279 -22.49 -14.79 -6.04
C ASP A 279 -21.28 -15.15 -5.17
N LEU A 280 -20.44 -16.11 -5.61
CA LEU A 280 -19.19 -16.47 -4.94
C LEU A 280 -18.21 -15.29 -4.89
N VAL A 281 -18.00 -14.63 -6.04
CA VAL A 281 -17.07 -13.48 -6.13
C VAL A 281 -17.56 -12.32 -5.29
N LEU A 282 -18.86 -12.00 -5.34
CA LEU A 282 -19.45 -10.93 -4.53
C LEU A 282 -19.37 -11.25 -3.03
N GLN A 283 -19.58 -12.50 -2.64
CA GLN A 283 -19.45 -12.91 -1.24
C GLN A 283 -18.02 -12.77 -0.74
N ARG A 284 -17.01 -13.14 -1.54
CA ARG A 284 -15.60 -12.93 -1.18
C ARG A 284 -15.21 -11.47 -1.18
N ALA A 285 -15.69 -10.68 -2.14
CA ALA A 285 -15.46 -9.24 -2.18
C ALA A 285 -16.05 -8.54 -0.95
N ALA A 286 -17.25 -8.93 -0.51
CA ALA A 286 -17.89 -8.37 0.68
C ALA A 286 -17.07 -8.63 1.95
N VAL A 287 -16.52 -9.84 2.10
CA VAL A 287 -15.65 -10.17 3.24
C VAL A 287 -14.37 -9.35 3.23
N VAL A 288 -13.71 -9.21 2.07
CA VAL A 288 -12.45 -8.45 1.95
C VAL A 288 -12.67 -6.95 2.21
N LEU A 289 -13.77 -6.41 1.72
CA LEU A 289 -14.10 -4.99 1.80
C LEU A 289 -14.91 -4.59 3.05
N GLY A 290 -15.30 -5.55 3.89
CA GLY A 290 -16.09 -5.30 5.10
C GLY A 290 -17.54 -4.87 4.85
N PHE A 291 -18.14 -5.26 3.73
CA PHE A 291 -19.57 -5.06 3.51
C PHE A 291 -20.39 -6.10 4.29
N PRO A 292 -21.53 -5.71 4.89
CA PRO A 292 -22.36 -6.62 5.69
C PRO A 292 -23.00 -7.74 4.87
N ASP A 293 -23.20 -7.54 3.56
CA ASP A 293 -23.59 -8.59 2.63
C ASP A 293 -23.05 -8.36 1.21
N ALA A 294 -23.16 -9.40 0.38
CA ALA A 294 -22.78 -9.39 -1.04
C ALA A 294 -23.69 -8.53 -1.94
N ARG A 295 -24.92 -8.20 -1.50
CA ARG A 295 -25.91 -7.40 -2.25
C ARG A 295 -25.63 -5.91 -2.14
N ALA A 296 -24.85 -5.49 -1.14
CA ALA A 296 -24.33 -4.13 -1.02
C ALA A 296 -23.26 -3.79 -2.08
N ILE A 297 -22.77 -4.80 -2.81
CA ILE A 297 -21.77 -4.64 -3.86
C ILE A 297 -22.45 -4.66 -5.23
N GLU A 298 -22.25 -3.57 -5.99
CA GLU A 298 -22.69 -3.50 -7.39
C GLU A 298 -21.84 -4.42 -8.28
N PRO A 299 -22.42 -5.41 -8.98
CA PRO A 299 -21.67 -6.44 -9.70
C PRO A 299 -20.78 -5.97 -10.85
N GLU A 300 -21.15 -4.86 -11.50
CA GLU A 300 -20.42 -4.28 -12.64
C GLU A 300 -19.42 -3.21 -12.21
N ARG A 301 -19.47 -2.78 -10.95
CA ARG A 301 -18.63 -1.71 -10.44
C ARG A 301 -17.20 -2.19 -10.25
N ALA A 302 -16.24 -1.35 -10.64
CA ALA A 302 -14.84 -1.71 -10.56
C ALA A 302 -14.39 -1.88 -9.11
N PHE A 303 -13.60 -2.91 -8.82
CA PHE A 303 -13.06 -3.20 -7.50
C PHE A 303 -12.30 -2.01 -6.88
N ARG A 304 -11.59 -1.21 -7.68
CA ARG A 304 -10.92 0.00 -7.21
C ARG A 304 -11.89 1.05 -6.65
N GLU A 305 -13.05 1.22 -7.29
CA GLU A 305 -14.08 2.15 -6.81
C GLU A 305 -14.81 1.63 -5.58
N LEU A 306 -14.79 0.30 -5.38
CA LEU A 306 -15.29 -0.36 -4.18
C LEU A 306 -14.28 -0.34 -3.02
N GLY A 307 -13.09 0.27 -3.22
CA GLY A 307 -12.06 0.40 -2.19
C GLY A 307 -11.05 -0.75 -2.15
N VAL A 308 -10.99 -1.61 -3.17
CA VAL A 308 -9.96 -2.65 -3.25
C VAL A 308 -8.61 -2.03 -3.58
N ASP A 309 -7.72 -2.00 -2.59
CA ASP A 309 -6.32 -1.62 -2.74
C ASP A 309 -5.44 -2.82 -3.15
N SER A 310 -4.11 -2.61 -3.17
CA SER A 310 -3.15 -3.66 -3.55
C SER A 310 -3.11 -4.84 -2.59
N LEU A 311 -3.51 -4.66 -1.32
CA LEU A 311 -3.54 -5.72 -0.32
C LEU A 311 -4.86 -6.51 -0.42
N ALA A 312 -5.98 -5.80 -0.46
CA ALA A 312 -7.31 -6.35 -0.65
C ALA A 312 -7.41 -7.16 -1.96
N ALA A 313 -6.76 -6.72 -3.04
CA ALA A 313 -6.73 -7.45 -4.30
C ALA A 313 -6.07 -8.84 -4.16
N VAL A 314 -5.00 -8.93 -3.37
CA VAL A 314 -4.28 -10.18 -3.11
C VAL A 314 -5.08 -11.11 -2.20
N GLU A 315 -5.76 -10.56 -1.19
CA GLU A 315 -6.64 -11.30 -0.29
C GLU A 315 -7.85 -11.89 -1.04
N LEU A 316 -8.52 -11.08 -1.87
CA LEU A 316 -9.63 -11.53 -2.70
C LEU A 316 -9.22 -12.69 -3.61
N ARG A 317 -8.08 -12.57 -4.28
CA ARG A 317 -7.52 -13.65 -5.11
C ARG A 317 -7.24 -14.91 -4.30
N ASN A 318 -6.66 -14.79 -3.09
CA ASN A 318 -6.37 -15.94 -2.24
C ASN A 318 -7.64 -16.71 -1.87
N GLY A 319 -8.68 -16.01 -1.40
CA GLY A 319 -9.95 -16.64 -1.06
C GLY A 319 -10.60 -17.32 -2.28
N LEU A 320 -10.53 -16.70 -3.45
CA LEU A 320 -11.04 -17.29 -4.70
C LEU A 320 -10.23 -18.53 -5.13
N ASN A 321 -8.91 -18.56 -4.93
CA ASN A 321 -8.10 -19.75 -5.19
C ASN A 321 -8.51 -20.92 -4.29
N GLU A 322 -8.79 -20.66 -3.02
CA GLU A 322 -9.23 -21.67 -2.05
C GLU A 322 -10.60 -22.23 -2.41
N ASP A 323 -11.56 -21.37 -2.75
CA ASP A 323 -12.93 -21.80 -3.10
C ASP A 323 -13.02 -22.56 -4.41
N THR A 324 -12.23 -22.13 -5.40
CA THR A 324 -12.29 -22.65 -6.77
C THR A 324 -11.31 -23.78 -7.02
N GLY A 325 -10.24 -23.88 -6.23
CA GLY A 325 -9.11 -24.77 -6.47
C GLY A 325 -8.26 -24.38 -7.70
N LEU A 326 -8.43 -23.17 -8.24
CA LEU A 326 -7.67 -22.63 -9.36
C LEU A 326 -6.36 -21.97 -8.91
N ARG A 327 -5.49 -21.68 -9.88
CA ARG A 327 -4.29 -20.83 -9.69
C ARG A 327 -4.50 -19.50 -10.41
N LEU A 328 -5.29 -18.63 -9.80
CA LEU A 328 -5.58 -17.29 -10.31
C LEU A 328 -4.35 -16.37 -10.12
N PRO A 329 -4.04 -15.51 -11.12
CA PRO A 329 -2.85 -14.65 -11.08
C PRO A 329 -2.96 -13.55 -10.02
N ALA A 330 -1.82 -13.01 -9.57
CA ALA A 330 -1.79 -11.86 -8.65
C ALA A 330 -2.42 -10.60 -9.25
N SER A 331 -2.47 -10.51 -10.58
CA SER A 331 -3.10 -9.44 -11.34
C SER A 331 -4.61 -9.62 -11.52
N LEU A 332 -5.25 -10.67 -10.99
CA LEU A 332 -6.66 -11.03 -11.25
C LEU A 332 -7.62 -9.83 -11.22
N VAL A 333 -7.57 -9.03 -10.16
CA VAL A 333 -8.47 -7.87 -9.96
C VAL A 333 -8.14 -6.70 -10.90
N PHE A 334 -6.93 -6.66 -11.45
CA PHE A 334 -6.52 -5.66 -12.45
C PHE A 334 -6.84 -6.12 -13.87
N ASP A 335 -6.70 -7.42 -14.15
CA ASP A 335 -7.03 -8.03 -15.45
C ASP A 335 -8.56 -8.15 -15.64
N TYR A 336 -9.29 -8.33 -14.53
CA TYR A 336 -10.74 -8.48 -14.47
C TYR A 336 -11.30 -7.51 -13.42
N PRO A 337 -11.64 -6.28 -13.82
CA PRO A 337 -11.81 -5.17 -12.90
C PRO A 337 -13.11 -5.19 -12.09
N SER A 338 -14.10 -6.02 -12.45
CA SER A 338 -15.38 -6.12 -11.76
C SER A 338 -15.67 -7.55 -11.24
N PRO A 339 -16.56 -7.71 -10.24
CA PRO A 339 -17.04 -9.01 -9.79
C PRO A 339 -17.56 -9.90 -10.93
N VAL A 340 -18.28 -9.31 -11.89
CA VAL A 340 -18.79 -10.02 -13.08
C VAL A 340 -17.65 -10.52 -13.98
N ASP A 341 -16.59 -9.73 -14.17
CA ASP A 341 -15.47 -10.13 -15.02
C ASP A 341 -14.66 -11.28 -14.40
N VAL A 342 -14.44 -11.23 -13.09
CA VAL A 342 -13.78 -12.31 -12.35
C VAL A 342 -14.62 -13.60 -12.38
N ALA A 343 -15.94 -13.50 -12.19
CA ALA A 343 -16.83 -14.65 -12.26
C ALA A 343 -16.82 -15.31 -13.64
N ARG A 344 -16.82 -14.50 -14.71
CA ARG A 344 -16.71 -14.96 -16.10
C ARG A 344 -15.37 -15.65 -16.37
N HIS A 345 -14.28 -15.11 -15.83
CA HIS A 345 -12.95 -15.72 -15.95
C HIS A 345 -12.90 -17.08 -15.25
N ILE A 346 -13.38 -17.18 -14.01
CA ILE A 346 -13.43 -18.42 -13.25
C ILE A 346 -14.29 -19.47 -13.98
N LEU A 347 -15.42 -19.07 -14.59
CA LEU A 347 -16.26 -19.98 -15.38
C LEU A 347 -15.51 -20.59 -16.57
N GLY A 348 -14.69 -19.78 -17.26
CA GLY A 348 -13.84 -20.23 -18.37
C GLY A 348 -12.80 -21.26 -17.91
N GLU A 349 -12.11 -20.98 -16.81
CA GLU A 349 -11.10 -21.88 -16.23
C GLU A 349 -11.71 -23.21 -15.74
N LEU A 350 -12.89 -23.19 -15.12
CA LEU A 350 -13.55 -24.39 -14.58
C LEU A 350 -14.19 -25.29 -15.64
N SER A 351 -14.66 -24.71 -16.76
CA SER A 351 -15.34 -25.47 -17.81
C SER A 351 -14.39 -26.31 -18.66
N GLY A 352 -13.06 -26.23 -18.42
CA GLY A 352 -12.05 -26.86 -19.28
C GLY A 352 -12.06 -26.31 -20.71
N GLN A 353 -12.85 -25.26 -20.94
CA GLN A 353 -12.88 -24.48 -22.17
C GLN A 353 -11.87 -23.36 -22.00
N GLY A 354 -10.59 -23.72 -22.13
CA GLY A 354 -9.59 -22.73 -22.51
C GLY A 354 -10.11 -21.97 -23.73
N ALA A 355 -10.46 -20.70 -23.50
CA ALA A 355 -10.87 -19.70 -24.48
C ALA A 355 -11.79 -20.17 -25.62
N VAL A 356 -13.11 -20.09 -25.41
CA VAL A 356 -14.02 -19.70 -26.51
C VAL A 356 -15.13 -18.79 -25.99
N ALA A 357 -14.89 -17.48 -26.03
CA ALA A 357 -15.93 -16.52 -26.42
C ALA A 357 -15.44 -15.82 -27.70
N SER A 358 -16.24 -16.01 -28.75
CA SER A 358 -16.18 -15.44 -30.10
C SER A 358 -15.77 -13.95 -30.11
N GLY A 359 -14.87 -13.45 -30.95
CA GLY A 359 -14.12 -14.06 -32.05
C GLY A 359 -12.74 -13.43 -32.14
N ALA A 360 -11.77 -14.01 -31.43
CA ALA A 360 -10.36 -13.76 -31.68
C ALA A 360 -9.90 -14.68 -32.82
N VAL A 361 -9.45 -14.09 -33.93
CA VAL A 361 -8.75 -14.81 -34.99
C VAL A 361 -7.59 -15.58 -34.35
N VAL A 362 -7.67 -16.92 -34.42
CA VAL A 362 -6.66 -17.86 -33.94
C VAL A 362 -5.33 -17.51 -34.61
N ALA A 363 -4.39 -16.98 -33.83
CA ALA A 363 -3.00 -16.90 -34.25
C ALA A 363 -2.40 -18.29 -34.04
N THR A 364 -2.11 -18.98 -35.15
CA THR A 364 -1.12 -20.04 -35.17
C THR A 364 0.16 -19.52 -34.51
N ALA A 365 0.73 -20.30 -33.60
CA ALA A 365 2.05 -20.05 -33.06
C ALA A 365 3.06 -20.02 -34.22
N VAL A 366 3.36 -18.81 -34.70
CA VAL A 366 4.52 -18.57 -35.55
C VAL A 366 5.72 -18.60 -34.61
N GLY A 367 6.72 -19.40 -34.98
CA GLY A 367 7.95 -19.55 -34.21
C GLY A 367 8.56 -18.20 -33.85
N LEU A 368 9.35 -18.21 -32.78
CA LEU A 368 10.22 -17.13 -32.34
C LEU A 368 11.23 -16.79 -33.44
N ASP A 369 10.78 -16.10 -34.48
CA ASP A 369 11.60 -15.13 -35.19
C ASP A 369 11.36 -13.80 -34.47
N VAL A 370 12.45 -13.12 -34.13
CA VAL A 370 12.40 -11.90 -33.32
C VAL A 370 11.81 -10.78 -34.17
N ASP A 371 10.48 -10.68 -34.22
CA ASP A 371 9.80 -9.57 -34.88
C ASP A 371 10.16 -8.28 -34.11
N PRO A 372 10.92 -7.35 -34.70
CA PRO A 372 11.37 -6.17 -34.00
C PRO A 372 10.17 -5.26 -33.69
N VAL A 373 10.08 -4.80 -32.44
CA VAL A 373 9.14 -3.72 -32.09
C VAL A 373 9.67 -2.44 -32.73
N VAL A 374 8.88 -1.84 -33.62
CA VAL A 374 9.23 -0.62 -34.33
C VAL A 374 8.43 0.57 -33.81
N ILE A 375 9.09 1.71 -33.65
CA ILE A 375 8.43 2.99 -33.39
C ILE A 375 8.08 3.59 -34.74
N VAL A 376 6.78 3.65 -35.06
CA VAL A 376 6.27 4.14 -36.36
C VAL A 376 5.89 5.62 -36.34
N GLY A 377 5.83 6.23 -35.17
CA GLY A 377 5.53 7.65 -34.98
C GLY A 377 5.93 8.13 -33.59
N MET A 378 6.16 9.43 -33.45
CA MET A 378 6.39 10.11 -32.18
C MET A 378 5.75 11.50 -32.22
N SER A 379 5.17 11.93 -31.10
CA SER A 379 4.82 13.33 -30.81
C SER A 379 5.36 13.67 -29.42
N CYS A 380 5.66 14.94 -29.18
CA CYS A 380 6.17 15.39 -27.89
C CYS A 380 5.93 16.89 -27.65
N ARG A 381 5.93 17.26 -26.37
CA ARG A 381 5.95 18.66 -25.90
C ARG A 381 7.06 18.82 -24.87
N TYR A 382 7.97 19.76 -25.10
CA TYR A 382 9.07 20.06 -24.18
C TYR A 382 9.26 21.59 -24.01
N PRO A 383 9.91 22.02 -22.91
CA PRO A 383 10.32 23.41 -22.74
C PRO A 383 11.14 23.95 -23.93
N GLY A 384 11.15 25.28 -24.09
CA GLY A 384 11.84 25.94 -25.20
C GLY A 384 11.05 25.97 -26.51
N GLY A 385 9.72 25.80 -26.44
CA GLY A 385 8.83 25.85 -27.61
C GLY A 385 8.94 24.62 -28.52
N VAL A 386 9.30 23.47 -27.95
CA VAL A 386 9.44 22.23 -28.71
C VAL A 386 8.10 21.50 -28.77
N GLU A 387 7.52 21.47 -29.97
CA GLU A 387 6.23 20.83 -30.24
C GLU A 387 6.35 19.56 -31.10
N THR A 388 7.55 19.25 -31.61
CA THR A 388 7.79 18.13 -32.51
C THR A 388 9.07 17.38 -32.19
N PRO A 389 9.18 16.09 -32.57
CA PRO A 389 10.43 15.33 -32.43
C PRO A 389 11.63 15.97 -33.15
N GLU A 390 11.41 16.62 -34.29
CA GLU A 390 12.46 17.34 -35.01
C GLU A 390 12.92 18.59 -34.24
N GLY A 391 11.99 19.27 -33.56
CA GLY A 391 12.29 20.36 -32.64
C GLY A 391 13.13 19.88 -31.44
N LEU A 392 12.77 18.74 -30.87
CA LEU A 392 13.54 18.11 -29.79
C LEU A 392 14.96 17.77 -30.26
N TRP A 393 15.08 17.15 -31.45
CA TRP A 393 16.39 16.82 -32.01
C TRP A 393 17.26 18.06 -32.20
N ARG A 394 16.69 19.14 -32.74
CA ARG A 394 17.41 20.42 -32.89
C ARG A 394 17.90 20.93 -31.55
N LEU A 395 17.02 21.03 -30.55
CA LEU A 395 17.34 21.49 -29.20
C LEU A 395 18.52 20.72 -28.59
N VAL A 396 18.49 19.39 -28.66
CA VAL A 396 19.54 18.52 -28.13
C VAL A 396 20.84 18.65 -28.94
N SER A 397 20.76 18.64 -30.27
CA SER A 397 21.94 18.70 -31.15
C SER A 397 22.67 20.04 -31.08
N GLU A 398 21.95 21.13 -30.82
CA GLU A 398 22.48 22.48 -30.68
C GLU A 398 22.89 22.80 -29.22
N GLY A 399 22.59 21.91 -28.27
CA GLY A 399 22.91 22.12 -26.85
C GLY A 399 22.18 23.29 -26.22
N VAL A 400 20.95 23.56 -26.67
CA VAL A 400 20.15 24.72 -26.22
C VAL A 400 19.61 24.47 -24.81
N ASP A 401 19.85 25.42 -23.91
CA ASP A 401 19.22 25.45 -22.59
C ASP A 401 17.79 26.01 -22.70
N ALA A 402 16.82 25.20 -22.27
CA ALA A 402 15.40 25.51 -22.34
C ALA A 402 14.82 26.07 -21.02
N VAL A 403 15.69 26.35 -20.04
CA VAL A 403 15.30 26.95 -18.77
C VAL A 403 14.93 28.42 -18.98
N SER A 404 13.74 28.81 -18.53
CA SER A 404 13.24 30.18 -18.58
C SER A 404 12.81 30.67 -17.19
N GLU A 405 12.51 31.96 -17.07
CA GLU A 405 11.77 32.47 -15.92
C GLU A 405 10.32 31.96 -15.88
N PHE A 406 9.62 32.19 -14.78
CA PHE A 406 8.20 31.83 -14.64
C PHE A 406 7.33 32.40 -15.77
N PRO A 407 6.36 31.62 -16.30
CA PRO A 407 5.43 32.12 -17.31
C PRO A 407 4.56 33.26 -16.78
N THR A 408 4.45 34.35 -17.55
CA THR A 408 3.63 35.53 -17.21
C THR A 408 2.17 35.39 -17.64
N ASN A 409 1.85 34.37 -18.43
CA ASN A 409 0.51 34.11 -18.98
C ASN A 409 -0.37 33.22 -18.08
N ARG A 410 0.07 32.89 -16.86
CA ARG A 410 -0.65 31.99 -15.93
C ARG A 410 -1.47 32.71 -14.85
N GLY A 411 -1.45 34.04 -14.84
CA GLY A 411 -2.12 34.85 -13.80
C GLY A 411 -1.44 34.77 -12.42
N TRP A 412 -0.21 34.27 -12.37
CA TRP A 412 0.59 34.17 -11.15
C TRP A 412 1.14 35.53 -10.73
N ASN A 413 1.10 35.83 -9.43
CA ASN A 413 1.83 36.97 -8.87
C ASN A 413 3.29 36.59 -8.62
N ILE A 414 4.13 36.75 -9.65
CA ILE A 414 5.53 36.32 -9.62
C ILE A 414 6.33 37.03 -8.51
N GLU A 415 6.02 38.29 -8.21
CA GLU A 415 6.69 39.05 -7.15
C GLU A 415 6.40 38.49 -5.75
N GLU A 416 5.17 38.02 -5.51
CA GLU A 416 4.80 37.37 -4.25
C GLU A 416 5.33 35.95 -4.15
N LEU A 417 5.40 35.23 -5.28
CA LEU A 417 5.87 33.84 -5.33
C LEU A 417 7.38 33.70 -5.15
N TYR A 418 8.17 34.71 -5.52
CA TYR A 418 9.63 34.62 -5.42
C TYR A 418 10.14 35.12 -4.07
N ASP A 419 10.81 34.25 -3.31
CA ASP A 419 11.50 34.60 -2.06
C ASP A 419 12.93 34.06 -2.07
N PRO A 420 13.94 34.89 -2.38
CA PRO A 420 15.33 34.44 -2.45
C PRO A 420 15.89 33.93 -1.12
N TYR A 421 15.24 34.22 0.01
CA TYR A 421 15.68 33.81 1.34
C TYR A 421 14.90 32.60 1.89
N SER A 422 13.85 32.15 1.18
CA SER A 422 12.97 31.04 1.59
C SER A 422 12.37 31.21 2.99
N GLU A 423 12.10 32.46 3.41
CA GLU A 423 11.59 32.81 4.74
C GLU A 423 10.06 32.82 4.78
N ARG A 424 9.40 33.08 3.64
CA ARG A 424 7.96 33.16 3.52
C ARG A 424 7.37 31.80 3.10
N PRO A 425 6.36 31.27 3.80
CA PRO A 425 5.72 30.02 3.39
C PRO A 425 5.05 30.15 2.02
N ASN A 426 4.95 29.05 1.27
CA ASN A 426 4.35 28.98 -0.07
C ASN A 426 5.02 29.87 -1.13
N THR A 427 6.32 30.12 -0.98
CA THR A 427 7.14 30.85 -1.97
C THR A 427 8.26 29.95 -2.51
N SER A 428 8.88 30.36 -3.61
CA SER A 428 10.01 29.69 -4.25
C SER A 428 11.24 30.59 -4.22
N TYR A 429 12.37 30.05 -3.77
CA TYR A 429 13.67 30.71 -3.89
C TYR A 429 14.30 30.57 -5.29
N VAL A 430 13.66 29.79 -6.17
CA VAL A 430 14.06 29.62 -7.57
C VAL A 430 13.02 30.25 -8.48
N LYS A 431 13.45 31.12 -9.39
CA LYS A 431 12.59 31.77 -10.41
C LYS A 431 12.69 31.18 -11.82
N HIS A 432 13.51 30.14 -11.98
CA HIS A 432 13.80 29.52 -13.27
C HIS A 432 13.37 28.06 -13.32
N GLY A 433 12.89 27.60 -14.47
CA GLY A 433 12.47 26.21 -14.69
C GLY A 433 12.19 25.93 -16.16
N GLY A 434 11.91 24.66 -16.49
CA GLY A 434 11.43 24.28 -17.81
C GLY A 434 9.90 24.35 -17.84
N PHE A 435 9.34 25.18 -18.71
CA PHE A 435 7.90 25.39 -18.80
C PHE A 435 7.34 25.09 -20.19
N LEU A 436 6.16 24.49 -20.23
CA LEU A 436 5.29 24.51 -21.40
C LEU A 436 4.44 25.78 -21.29
N HIS A 437 4.81 26.83 -22.03
CA HIS A 437 4.13 28.13 -21.92
C HIS A 437 2.65 28.04 -22.28
N ASP A 438 2.32 27.19 -23.25
CA ASP A 438 0.98 27.05 -23.81
C ASP A 438 0.20 25.85 -23.24
N ALA A 439 0.62 25.27 -22.09
CA ALA A 439 -0.06 24.10 -21.51
C ALA A 439 -1.50 24.36 -21.03
N ALA A 440 -1.98 25.61 -21.08
CA ALA A 440 -3.38 25.95 -20.81
C ALA A 440 -4.26 25.80 -22.06
N ASP A 441 -3.66 25.85 -23.26
CA ASP A 441 -4.35 25.76 -24.53
C ASP A 441 -4.79 24.31 -24.76
N PHE A 442 -6.02 24.15 -25.25
CA PHE A 442 -6.63 22.86 -25.57
C PHE A 442 -7.88 23.13 -26.42
N ASP A 443 -8.12 22.33 -27.46
CA ASP A 443 -9.39 22.34 -28.21
C ASP A 443 -10.34 21.25 -27.69
N PRO A 444 -11.22 21.56 -26.71
CA PRO A 444 -12.11 20.56 -26.14
C PRO A 444 -13.20 20.12 -27.12
N ALA A 445 -13.63 21.00 -28.04
CA ALA A 445 -14.70 20.69 -28.98
C ALA A 445 -14.26 19.62 -29.98
N PHE A 446 -13.01 19.68 -30.42
CA PHE A 446 -12.40 18.68 -31.29
C PHE A 446 -12.47 17.26 -30.70
N PHE A 447 -12.20 17.13 -29.39
CA PHE A 447 -12.24 15.85 -28.67
C PHE A 447 -13.63 15.49 -28.12
N GLY A 448 -14.67 16.27 -28.42
CA GLY A 448 -16.03 16.02 -27.92
C GLY A 448 -16.20 16.29 -26.42
N ILE A 449 -15.35 17.12 -25.83
CA ILE A 449 -15.31 17.47 -24.41
C ILE A 449 -16.00 18.81 -24.19
N SER A 450 -16.81 18.91 -23.14
CA SER A 450 -17.48 20.18 -22.81
C SER A 450 -16.48 21.22 -22.25
N PRO A 451 -16.67 22.53 -22.49
CA PRO A 451 -15.78 23.56 -21.94
C PRO A 451 -15.64 23.53 -20.41
N ASN A 452 -16.72 23.18 -19.69
CA ASN A 452 -16.70 23.07 -18.23
C ASN A 452 -15.87 21.87 -17.76
N GLU A 453 -15.96 20.75 -18.46
CA GLU A 453 -15.10 19.59 -18.17
C GLU A 453 -13.64 19.92 -18.48
N ALA A 454 -13.38 20.57 -19.62
CA ALA A 454 -12.03 20.96 -20.03
C ALA A 454 -11.33 21.82 -18.98
N LEU A 455 -12.01 22.79 -18.35
CA LEU A 455 -11.44 23.62 -17.28
C LEU A 455 -10.94 22.80 -16.07
N GLY A 456 -11.66 21.74 -15.72
CA GLY A 456 -11.32 20.84 -14.61
C GLY A 456 -10.33 19.72 -14.97
N MET A 457 -10.04 19.50 -16.25
CA MET A 457 -9.10 18.47 -16.68
C MET A 457 -7.66 18.84 -16.31
N ASP A 458 -6.92 17.88 -15.78
CA ASP A 458 -5.47 18.00 -15.63
C ASP A 458 -4.82 18.32 -17.00
N PRO A 459 -3.95 19.35 -17.12
CA PRO A 459 -3.21 19.64 -18.35
C PRO A 459 -2.49 18.42 -18.94
N GLN A 460 -2.02 17.48 -18.12
CA GLN A 460 -1.39 16.25 -18.59
C GLN A 460 -2.34 15.40 -19.46
N GLN A 461 -3.64 15.34 -19.14
CA GLN A 461 -4.62 14.62 -19.95
C GLN A 461 -4.88 15.30 -21.30
N ARG A 462 -4.92 16.63 -21.29
CA ARG A 462 -5.12 17.45 -22.50
C ARG A 462 -3.97 17.26 -23.47
N LEU A 463 -2.74 17.40 -22.96
CA LEU A 463 -1.51 17.16 -23.71
C LEU A 463 -1.41 15.72 -24.22
N LEU A 464 -1.82 14.73 -23.41
CA LEU A 464 -1.82 13.34 -23.84
C LEU A 464 -2.80 13.09 -25.00
N LEU A 465 -3.99 13.71 -24.99
CA LEU A 465 -4.96 13.59 -26.09
C LEU A 465 -4.43 14.22 -27.38
N GLU A 466 -3.88 15.42 -27.30
CA GLU A 466 -3.30 16.12 -28.46
C GLU A 466 -2.12 15.35 -29.04
N THR A 467 -1.17 14.95 -28.20
CA THR A 467 0.00 14.18 -28.66
C THR A 467 -0.36 12.80 -29.17
N SER A 468 -1.42 12.17 -28.64
CA SER A 468 -1.97 10.91 -29.17
C SER A 468 -2.58 11.10 -30.56
N TRP A 469 -3.31 12.19 -30.80
CA TRP A 469 -3.85 12.51 -32.12
C TRP A 469 -2.70 12.73 -33.13
N GLU A 470 -1.75 13.58 -32.77
CA GLU A 470 -0.62 13.91 -33.65
C GLU A 470 0.25 12.71 -33.98
N VAL A 471 0.52 11.82 -33.01
CA VAL A 471 1.34 10.64 -33.29
C VAL A 471 0.66 9.69 -34.28
N ILE A 472 -0.68 9.59 -34.23
CA ILE A 472 -1.48 8.81 -35.18
C ILE A 472 -1.36 9.44 -36.58
N GLU A 473 -1.52 10.75 -36.71
CA GLU A 473 -1.36 11.45 -38.00
C GLU A 473 0.05 11.33 -38.55
N ARG A 474 1.08 11.52 -37.71
CA ARG A 474 2.50 11.44 -38.12
C ARG A 474 2.91 10.05 -38.54
N ALA A 475 2.30 9.02 -37.95
CA ALA A 475 2.47 7.64 -38.40
C ALA A 475 1.72 7.32 -39.70
N GLY A 476 0.97 8.28 -40.27
CA GLY A 476 0.21 8.13 -41.51
C GLY A 476 -1.05 7.27 -41.34
N ILE A 477 -1.59 7.22 -40.12
CA ILE A 477 -2.71 6.36 -39.75
C ILE A 477 -3.99 7.19 -39.77
N ASP A 478 -5.03 6.69 -40.43
CA ASP A 478 -6.37 7.28 -40.33
C ASP A 478 -6.97 6.97 -38.95
N PRO A 479 -7.19 7.98 -38.07
CA PRO A 479 -7.69 7.75 -36.72
C PRO A 479 -9.04 7.03 -36.68
N THR A 480 -9.87 7.16 -37.72
CA THR A 480 -11.18 6.50 -37.79
C THR A 480 -11.08 4.98 -37.92
N THR A 481 -9.93 4.48 -38.41
CA THR A 481 -9.67 3.05 -38.58
C THR A 481 -9.27 2.35 -37.28
N LEU A 482 -8.95 3.11 -36.23
CA LEU A 482 -8.55 2.58 -34.93
C LEU A 482 -9.74 2.19 -34.04
N LYS A 483 -10.94 2.69 -34.37
CA LYS A 483 -12.15 2.40 -33.62
C LYS A 483 -12.48 0.91 -33.67
N GLY A 484 -12.64 0.29 -32.51
CA GLY A 484 -12.86 -1.16 -32.36
C GLY A 484 -11.60 -2.02 -32.53
N SER A 485 -10.42 -1.39 -32.68
CA SER A 485 -9.17 -2.15 -32.80
C SER A 485 -8.65 -2.57 -31.44
N ALA A 486 -7.96 -3.72 -31.38
CA ALA A 486 -7.25 -4.20 -30.19
C ALA A 486 -5.92 -3.44 -29.95
N THR A 487 -5.96 -2.11 -30.06
CA THR A 487 -4.85 -1.19 -29.81
C THR A 487 -4.82 -0.85 -28.32
N GLY A 488 -3.69 -1.07 -27.66
CA GLY A 488 -3.50 -0.74 -26.25
C GLY A 488 -2.92 0.66 -26.05
N VAL A 489 -3.27 1.29 -24.94
CA VAL A 489 -2.74 2.57 -24.46
C VAL A 489 -1.96 2.32 -23.17
N PHE A 490 -0.65 2.56 -23.21
CA PHE A 490 0.23 2.43 -22.05
C PHE A 490 0.83 3.82 -21.74
N ALA A 491 0.31 4.50 -20.72
CA ALA A 491 0.70 5.85 -20.36
C ALA A 491 1.57 5.84 -19.10
N GLY A 492 2.77 6.42 -19.17
CA GLY A 492 3.58 6.72 -17.98
C GLY A 492 3.21 8.10 -17.45
N MET A 493 2.71 8.18 -16.21
CA MET A 493 2.30 9.45 -15.61
C MET A 493 2.71 9.49 -14.14
N MET A 494 3.05 10.69 -13.66
CA MET A 494 3.44 10.94 -12.28
C MET A 494 3.01 12.36 -11.91
N TYR A 495 2.87 12.63 -10.61
CA TYR A 495 2.34 13.89 -10.05
C TYR A 495 0.87 14.15 -10.43
N HIS A 496 0.01 14.17 -9.41
CA HIS A 496 -1.45 14.27 -9.56
C HIS A 496 -2.00 15.46 -8.77
N ASP A 497 -1.26 16.57 -8.81
CA ASP A 497 -1.40 17.68 -7.86
C ASP A 497 -2.37 18.76 -8.35
N TYR A 498 -3.06 18.54 -9.48
CA TYR A 498 -4.05 19.47 -10.02
C TYR A 498 -5.36 19.42 -9.23
N ALA A 499 -5.60 20.47 -8.43
CA ALA A 499 -6.58 20.52 -7.33
C ALA A 499 -8.06 20.26 -7.71
N ALA A 500 -8.43 20.30 -8.99
CA ALA A 500 -9.81 20.13 -9.44
C ALA A 500 -10.22 18.66 -9.66
N ASN A 501 -9.28 17.72 -9.73
CA ASN A 501 -9.59 16.31 -10.03
C ASN A 501 -8.46 15.37 -9.59
N SER A 502 -8.41 15.02 -8.30
CA SER A 502 -7.37 14.19 -7.67
C SER A 502 -7.40 12.69 -8.01
N GLY A 503 -8.03 12.28 -9.12
CA GLY A 503 -8.27 10.87 -9.49
C GLY A 503 -7.61 10.35 -10.78
N THR A 504 -6.55 10.97 -11.29
CA THR A 504 -6.42 11.14 -12.76
C THR A 504 -5.38 10.31 -13.51
N GLY A 505 -4.65 9.39 -12.86
CA GLY A 505 -3.78 8.46 -13.58
C GLY A 505 -4.57 7.59 -14.57
N SER A 506 -5.45 6.71 -14.08
CA SER A 506 -6.22 5.79 -14.93
C SER A 506 -7.18 6.48 -15.91
N ILE A 507 -7.64 7.69 -15.59
CA ILE A 507 -8.52 8.47 -16.48
C ILE A 507 -7.78 8.85 -17.76
N ALA A 508 -6.48 9.13 -17.70
CA ALA A 508 -5.72 9.57 -18.87
C ALA A 508 -5.64 8.50 -19.96
N SER A 509 -5.18 7.28 -19.63
CA SER A 509 -5.15 6.17 -20.60
C SER A 509 -6.55 5.77 -21.05
N GLY A 510 -7.52 5.75 -20.13
CA GLY A 510 -8.91 5.41 -20.45
C GLY A 510 -9.57 6.43 -21.39
N ARG A 511 -9.26 7.72 -21.23
CA ARG A 511 -9.79 8.79 -22.07
C ARG A 511 -9.22 8.74 -23.49
N VAL A 512 -7.94 8.45 -23.65
CA VAL A 512 -7.36 8.17 -24.98
C VAL A 512 -8.08 6.98 -25.62
N SER A 513 -8.22 5.86 -24.90
CA SER A 513 -8.96 4.71 -25.43
C SER A 513 -10.40 5.06 -25.80
N TYR A 514 -11.10 5.86 -25.00
CA TYR A 514 -12.48 6.28 -25.26
C TYR A 514 -12.58 7.17 -26.51
N VAL A 515 -11.76 8.22 -26.60
CA VAL A 515 -11.77 9.20 -27.70
C VAL A 515 -11.48 8.54 -29.04
N PHE A 516 -10.49 7.64 -29.10
CA PHE A 516 -10.10 6.94 -30.32
C PHE A 516 -10.86 5.61 -30.53
N GLY A 517 -11.70 5.21 -29.57
CA GLY A 517 -12.46 3.97 -29.60
C GLY A 517 -11.59 2.71 -29.60
N LEU A 518 -10.49 2.71 -28.85
CA LEU A 518 -9.54 1.60 -28.76
C LEU A 518 -10.03 0.56 -27.75
N GLU A 519 -9.98 -0.72 -28.13
CA GLU A 519 -10.47 -1.84 -27.32
C GLU A 519 -9.34 -2.69 -26.71
N GLY A 520 -8.08 -2.26 -26.87
CA GLY A 520 -6.95 -2.88 -26.17
C GLY A 520 -6.77 -2.38 -24.72
N PRO A 521 -5.79 -2.92 -23.97
CA PRO A 521 -5.55 -2.53 -22.59
C PRO A 521 -5.27 -1.04 -22.46
N ALA A 522 -5.92 -0.38 -21.50
CA ALA A 522 -5.70 1.03 -21.17
C ALA A 522 -5.07 1.13 -19.78
N VAL A 523 -3.75 1.24 -19.73
CA VAL A 523 -2.96 1.16 -18.50
C VAL A 523 -2.22 2.47 -18.27
N THR A 524 -2.36 3.02 -17.07
CA THR A 524 -1.51 4.11 -16.60
C THR A 524 -0.55 3.59 -15.52
N ILE A 525 0.73 3.92 -15.68
CA ILE A 525 1.84 3.45 -14.85
C ILE A 525 2.47 4.63 -14.14
N ASP A 526 2.58 4.52 -12.81
CA ASP A 526 3.37 5.42 -11.98
C ASP A 526 4.50 4.63 -11.29
N THR A 527 5.72 4.90 -11.73
CA THR A 527 7.00 4.47 -11.14
C THR A 527 7.93 5.69 -11.03
N ALA A 528 7.34 6.85 -10.72
CA ALA A 528 7.99 8.15 -10.70
C ALA A 528 8.76 8.45 -12.01
N CYS A 529 10.02 8.86 -11.93
CA CYS A 529 10.81 9.26 -13.10
C CYS A 529 11.02 8.16 -14.15
N SER A 530 10.73 6.88 -13.82
CA SER A 530 10.87 5.75 -14.74
C SER A 530 9.60 5.35 -15.49
N SER A 531 8.47 6.03 -15.23
CA SER A 531 7.14 5.67 -15.77
C SER A 531 7.08 5.51 -17.28
N SER A 532 7.71 6.40 -18.05
CA SER A 532 7.71 6.34 -19.51
C SER A 532 8.43 5.11 -20.06
N LEU A 533 9.55 4.72 -19.44
CA LEU A 533 10.33 3.56 -19.85
C LEU A 533 9.62 2.24 -19.49
N VAL A 534 9.00 2.20 -18.31
CA VAL A 534 8.19 1.04 -17.89
C VAL A 534 6.95 0.89 -18.78
N ALA A 535 6.27 1.99 -19.13
CA ALA A 535 5.14 1.97 -20.06
C ALA A 535 5.54 1.42 -21.44
N LEU A 536 6.68 1.87 -21.99
CA LEU A 536 7.21 1.35 -23.25
C LEU A 536 7.57 -0.14 -23.16
N HIS A 537 8.15 -0.58 -22.04
CA HIS A 537 8.47 -1.99 -21.80
C HIS A 537 7.22 -2.88 -21.82
N LEU A 538 6.16 -2.46 -21.11
CA LEU A 538 4.89 -3.19 -21.06
C LEU A 538 4.18 -3.21 -22.42
N ALA A 539 4.20 -2.10 -23.16
CA ALA A 539 3.66 -2.05 -24.51
C ALA A 539 4.39 -3.03 -25.45
N ALA A 540 5.72 -3.09 -25.38
CA ALA A 540 6.52 -4.03 -26.16
C ALA A 540 6.22 -5.50 -25.79
N GLN A 541 6.03 -5.80 -24.50
CA GLN A 541 5.61 -7.14 -24.06
C GLN A 541 4.22 -7.50 -24.59
N ALA A 542 3.28 -6.57 -24.54
CA ALA A 542 1.90 -6.77 -25.00
C ALA A 542 1.82 -7.01 -26.52
N LEU A 543 2.68 -6.35 -27.30
CA LEU A 543 2.82 -6.63 -28.73
C LEU A 543 3.38 -8.03 -28.98
N ARG A 544 4.44 -8.42 -28.25
CA ARG A 544 5.09 -9.73 -28.40
C ARG A 544 4.22 -10.91 -27.96
N SER A 545 3.39 -10.71 -26.95
CA SER A 545 2.44 -11.73 -26.48
C SER A 545 1.21 -11.85 -27.37
N GLY A 546 0.99 -10.90 -28.28
CA GLY A 546 -0.20 -10.80 -29.11
C GLY A 546 -1.45 -10.34 -28.37
N SER A 547 -1.32 -9.85 -27.12
CA SER A 547 -2.43 -9.27 -26.36
C SER A 547 -2.87 -7.90 -26.88
N VAL A 548 -2.01 -7.24 -27.67
CA VAL A 548 -2.32 -6.06 -28.48
C VAL A 548 -2.00 -6.38 -29.93
N ARG A 549 -2.88 -6.00 -30.86
CA ARG A 549 -2.65 -6.21 -32.30
C ARG A 549 -2.52 -4.87 -32.99
N TRP A 550 -1.36 -4.66 -33.61
CA TRP A 550 -1.14 -3.64 -34.62
C TRP A 550 -0.76 -4.33 -35.93
N ARG A 551 -1.61 -4.23 -36.95
CA ARG A 551 -1.30 -4.71 -38.30
C ARG A 551 -1.18 -3.50 -39.20
N TRP A 552 0.02 -3.21 -39.67
CA TRP A 552 0.19 -2.37 -40.86
C TRP A 552 -0.54 -3.08 -42.01
N PRO A 553 -1.55 -2.47 -42.67
CA PRO A 553 -2.00 -3.00 -43.93
C PRO A 553 -0.82 -2.92 -44.88
N VAL A 554 -0.28 -4.07 -45.28
CA VAL A 554 0.63 -4.14 -46.42
C VAL A 554 -0.19 -3.72 -47.63
N VAL A 555 -0.21 -2.42 -47.91
CA VAL A 555 -0.63 -1.91 -49.20
C VAL A 555 0.53 -2.28 -50.13
N SER A 556 0.39 -3.40 -50.82
CA SER A 556 1.23 -3.68 -51.96
C SER A 556 0.90 -2.67 -53.05
N ARG A 557 1.66 -1.57 -53.10
CA ARG A 557 2.25 -0.96 -54.32
C ARG A 557 3.08 0.25 -53.97
#